data_AF-A0A6P0V4G3-F1
#
_entry.id   AF-A0A6P0V4G3-F1
#
_cell.length_a   1.000
_cell.length_b   1.000
_cell.length_c   1.000
_cell.angle_alpha   90.00
_cell.angle_beta   90.00
_cell.angle_gamma   90.00
#
_symmetry.space_group_name_H-M   'P 1'
#
loop_
_entity.id
_entity.type
_entity.pdbx_description
1 polymer ?
#
loop_
_entity_poly.entity_id
_entity_poly.type
_entity_poly.pdbx_seq_one_letter_code
_entity_poly.pdbx_strand_id
1 'polypeptide(L)'
;MQDAPPTIAQLMILEQRQSSICPTGLAEEKITIPWEATQALVTKDSSLTRAAVKIKYSLFGKIYKTLFRSPPVSMKVTYEDGLELGYRIIPENADNGIVISHLPRDVNEVLSFFQSLDSANSQLTGKVKSVNFSNQNSLLYSSKIELTFTSYNLPS
;
A
#
# COMPACT_ATOMS: atom_id res chain seq x y z
N MET A 1 -10.57 -24.84 42.03
CA MET A 1 -10.42 -23.56 41.31
C MET A 1 -8.97 -23.14 41.44
N GLN A 2 -8.21 -23.21 40.36
CA GLN A 2 -6.91 -22.56 40.28
C GLN A 2 -6.76 -22.15 38.83
N ASP A 3 -7.14 -20.90 38.56
CA ASP A 3 -6.97 -20.29 37.25
C ASP A 3 -5.48 -20.26 36.94
N ALA A 4 -5.10 -20.94 35.85
CA ALA A 4 -3.77 -20.79 35.28
C ALA A 4 -3.60 -19.33 34.86
N PRO A 5 -2.45 -18.69 35.15
CA PRO A 5 -2.22 -17.32 34.71
C PRO A 5 -2.25 -17.27 33.17
N PRO A 6 -2.89 -16.23 32.58
CA PRO A 6 -2.94 -16.08 31.13
C PRO A 6 -1.51 -16.02 30.59
N THR A 7 -1.21 -16.91 29.64
CA THR A 7 0.09 -16.98 28.97
C THR A 7 0.33 -15.66 28.23
N ILE A 8 1.37 -14.90 28.62
CA ILE A 8 1.83 -13.67 27.97
C ILE A 8 2.49 -14.00 26.60
N ALA A 9 1.93 -14.93 25.82
CA ALA A 9 2.56 -15.45 24.61
C ALA A 9 2.42 -14.51 23.39
N GLN A 10 1.77 -13.35 23.51
CA GLN A 10 1.41 -12.50 22.36
C GLN A 10 1.59 -11.00 22.62
N LEU A 11 2.53 -10.62 23.49
CA LEU A 11 2.91 -9.21 23.64
C LEU A 11 4.11 -8.94 22.73
N MET A 12 3.87 -8.27 21.59
CA MET A 12 4.95 -7.64 20.81
C MET A 12 5.38 -6.36 21.53
N ILE A 13 6.61 -6.35 22.02
CA ILE A 13 7.24 -5.15 22.58
C ILE A 13 8.02 -4.50 21.45
N LEU A 14 7.64 -3.28 21.07
CA LEU A 14 8.40 -2.48 20.12
C LEU A 14 9.70 -2.02 20.81
N GLU A 15 10.86 -2.47 20.31
CA GLU A 15 12.16 -2.03 20.79
C GLU A 15 12.64 -0.81 19.99
N GLN A 16 13.19 0.18 20.69
CA GLN A 16 13.82 1.32 20.03
C GLN A 16 15.12 0.87 19.36
N ARG A 17 15.23 1.07 18.05
CA ARG A 17 16.45 0.73 17.31
C ARG A 17 17.61 1.67 17.70
N GLN A 18 18.80 1.10 17.77
CA GLN A 18 20.06 1.81 18.05
C GLN A 18 20.45 2.78 16.92
N SER A 19 19.95 2.56 15.69
CA SER A 19 20.21 3.40 14.53
C SER A 19 18.96 3.56 13.65
N SER A 20 18.87 4.70 12.96
CA SER A 20 17.83 4.94 11.98
C SER A 20 18.11 4.16 10.69
N ILE A 21 17.10 3.45 10.19
CA ILE A 21 17.14 2.73 8.91
C ILE A 21 16.18 3.40 7.93
N CYS A 22 16.13 4.74 7.91
CA CYS A 22 15.42 5.43 6.85
C CYS A 22 16.25 5.29 5.57
N PRO A 23 15.84 4.47 4.58
CA PRO A 23 16.53 4.41 3.32
C PRO A 23 16.29 5.75 2.64
N THR A 24 17.33 6.41 2.15
CA THR A 24 17.16 7.59 1.31
C THR A 24 16.37 7.16 0.09
N GLY A 25 15.17 7.71 -0.10
CA GLY A 25 14.29 7.34 -1.21
C GLY A 25 15.04 7.45 -2.53
N LEU A 26 15.07 6.36 -3.29
CA LEU A 26 15.68 6.30 -4.60
C LEU A 26 14.60 6.59 -5.65
N ALA A 27 14.95 7.47 -6.60
CA ALA A 27 14.24 7.79 -7.82
C ALA A 27 12.70 7.83 -7.71
N GLU A 28 12.14 9.05 -7.73
CA GLU A 28 10.70 9.22 -7.92
C GLU A 28 10.32 9.02 -9.40
N GLU A 29 9.39 8.12 -9.65
CA GLU A 29 8.75 8.00 -10.96
C GLU A 29 7.32 8.51 -10.86
N LYS A 30 6.97 9.47 -11.72
CA LYS A 30 5.63 10.07 -11.77
C LYS A 30 4.95 9.68 -13.06
N ILE A 31 3.79 9.06 -12.93
CA ILE A 31 2.95 8.69 -14.06
C ILE A 31 1.53 9.17 -13.85
N THR A 32 0.80 9.26 -14.95
CA THR A 32 -0.63 9.56 -14.94
C THR A 32 -1.35 8.50 -15.73
N ILE A 33 -2.31 7.83 -15.10
CA ILE A 33 -3.08 6.75 -15.71
C ILE A 33 -4.57 7.09 -15.72
N PRO A 34 -5.34 6.66 -16.72
CA PRO A 34 -6.79 6.70 -16.63
C PRO A 34 -7.30 5.66 -15.63
N TRP A 35 -8.55 5.82 -15.19
CA TRP A 35 -9.26 4.77 -14.44
C TRP A 35 -9.33 3.47 -15.24
N GLU A 36 -9.41 2.35 -14.53
CA GLU A 36 -9.45 0.99 -15.09
C GLU A 36 -8.20 0.61 -15.92
N ALA A 37 -7.16 1.45 -15.99
CA ALA A 37 -5.89 1.07 -16.59
C ALA A 37 -5.09 0.21 -15.62
N THR A 38 -4.52 -0.87 -16.17
CA THR A 38 -3.59 -1.73 -15.46
C THR A 38 -2.18 -1.18 -15.57
N GLN A 39 -1.58 -0.86 -14.43
CA GLN A 39 -0.19 -0.45 -14.31
C GLN A 39 0.64 -1.64 -13.81
N ALA A 40 1.60 -2.08 -14.63
CA ALA A 40 2.58 -3.08 -14.22
C ALA A 40 3.58 -2.48 -13.21
N LEU A 41 4.02 -3.30 -12.26
CA LEU A 41 5.03 -2.94 -11.27
C LEU A 41 6.26 -3.83 -11.46
N VAL A 42 7.44 -3.23 -11.36
CA VAL A 42 8.71 -3.98 -11.31
C VAL A 42 9.08 -4.19 -9.86
N THR A 43 8.63 -5.31 -9.29
CA THR A 43 8.89 -5.66 -7.90
C THR A 43 10.20 -6.44 -7.79
N LYS A 44 11.10 -6.02 -6.89
CA LYS A 44 12.35 -6.73 -6.57
C LYS A 44 12.38 -7.09 -5.09
N ASP A 45 12.93 -8.26 -4.77
CA ASP A 45 12.95 -8.84 -3.42
C ASP A 45 13.63 -7.95 -2.37
N SER A 46 14.66 -7.21 -2.76
CA SER A 46 15.44 -6.33 -1.87
C SER A 46 14.98 -4.88 -1.88
N SER A 47 13.80 -4.58 -2.45
CA SER A 47 13.29 -3.21 -2.51
C SER A 47 11.81 -3.12 -2.18
N LEU A 48 11.44 -2.06 -1.47
CA LEU A 48 10.05 -1.67 -1.27
C LEU A 48 9.71 -0.47 -2.15
N THR A 49 8.66 -0.60 -2.95
CA THR A 49 8.05 0.53 -3.66
C THR A 49 6.78 0.97 -2.94
N ARG A 50 6.73 2.26 -2.63
CA ARG A 50 5.55 3.00 -2.16
C ARG A 50 4.96 3.76 -3.34
N ALA A 51 3.63 3.80 -3.46
CA ALA A 51 2.93 4.66 -4.40
C ALA A 51 2.07 5.69 -3.66
N ALA A 52 2.37 6.97 -3.87
CA ALA A 52 1.43 8.06 -3.59
C ALA A 52 0.41 8.13 -4.73
N VAL A 53 -0.86 7.95 -4.39
CA VAL A 53 -1.98 7.90 -5.33
C VAL A 53 -2.81 9.16 -5.17
N LYS A 54 -2.60 10.12 -6.06
CA LYS A 54 -3.27 11.41 -6.01
C LYS A 54 -4.53 11.40 -6.86
N ILE A 55 -5.67 11.30 -6.17
CA ILE A 55 -7.01 11.30 -6.76
C ILE A 55 -7.61 12.70 -6.59
N LYS A 56 -7.78 13.40 -7.72
CA LYS A 56 -8.35 14.76 -7.73
C LYS A 56 -9.86 14.70 -7.92
N TYR A 57 -10.60 15.57 -7.21
CA TYR A 57 -12.03 15.76 -7.44
C TYR A 57 -12.28 16.63 -8.67
N SER A 58 -13.36 16.33 -9.38
CA SER A 58 -13.92 17.24 -10.38
C SER A 58 -14.51 18.49 -9.72
N LEU A 59 -14.94 19.48 -10.50
CA LEU A 59 -15.63 20.67 -9.96
C LEU A 59 -16.88 20.28 -9.17
N PHE A 60 -17.71 19.38 -9.73
CA PHE A 60 -18.88 18.85 -9.05
C PHE A 60 -18.50 18.03 -7.81
N GLY A 61 -17.46 17.21 -7.91
CA GLY A 61 -16.94 16.42 -6.80
C GLY A 61 -16.47 17.26 -5.61
N LYS A 62 -15.90 18.45 -5.85
CA LYS A 62 -15.53 19.39 -4.79
C LYS A 62 -16.74 19.88 -4.01
N ILE A 63 -17.84 20.21 -4.70
CA ILE A 63 -19.10 20.63 -4.07
C ILE A 63 -19.68 19.47 -3.25
N TYR A 64 -19.73 18.27 -3.84
CA TYR A 64 -20.21 17.07 -3.17
C TYR A 64 -19.42 16.77 -1.88
N LYS A 65 -18.09 16.86 -1.92
CA LYS A 65 -17.21 16.60 -0.78
C LYS A 65 -17.45 17.55 0.41
N THR A 66 -17.93 18.78 0.15
CA THR A 66 -18.28 19.71 1.23
C THR A 66 -19.50 19.24 2.02
N LEU A 67 -20.42 18.51 1.37
CA LEU A 67 -21.68 18.06 1.97
C LEU A 67 -21.60 16.61 2.47
N PHE A 68 -20.80 15.77 1.82
CA PHE A 68 -20.73 14.34 2.07
C PHE A 68 -19.30 13.83 2.17
N ARG A 69 -19.13 12.69 2.83
CA ARG A 69 -17.85 11.98 2.84
C ARG A 69 -17.48 11.52 1.43
N SER A 70 -16.19 11.50 1.14
CA SER A 70 -15.71 10.98 -0.13
C SER A 70 -16.04 9.50 -0.26
N PRO A 71 -16.57 9.06 -1.42
CA PRO A 71 -16.69 7.64 -1.70
C PRO A 71 -15.29 7.00 -1.69
N PRO A 72 -15.20 5.73 -1.30
CA PRO A 72 -13.96 5.02 -1.46
C PRO A 72 -13.67 4.72 -2.93
N VAL A 73 -12.39 4.58 -3.22
CA VAL A 73 -11.90 4.07 -4.50
C VAL A 73 -11.48 2.61 -4.31
N SER A 74 -11.69 1.79 -5.32
CA SER A 74 -11.25 0.39 -5.30
C SER A 74 -9.89 0.28 -6.00
N MET A 75 -9.03 -0.57 -5.47
CA MET A 75 -7.78 -0.97 -6.08
C MET A 75 -7.80 -2.48 -6.28
N LYS A 76 -7.65 -2.93 -7.51
CA LYS A 76 -7.42 -4.34 -7.81
C LYS A 76 -5.92 -4.58 -7.94
N VAL A 77 -5.44 -5.63 -7.29
CA VAL A 77 -4.04 -6.02 -7.24
C VAL A 77 -3.93 -7.41 -7.83
N THR A 78 -3.01 -7.58 -8.78
CA THR A 78 -2.63 -8.88 -9.32
C THR A 78 -1.24 -9.22 -8.80
N TYR A 79 -1.11 -10.36 -8.14
CA TYR A 79 0.13 -10.86 -7.57
C TYR A 79 0.96 -11.63 -8.61
N GLU A 80 2.24 -11.87 -8.34
CA GLU A 80 3.11 -12.65 -9.23
C GLU A 80 2.65 -14.10 -9.42
N ASP A 81 2.01 -14.69 -8.42
CA ASP A 81 1.41 -16.03 -8.49
C ASP A 81 0.05 -16.06 -9.23
N GLY A 82 -0.40 -14.91 -9.76
CA GLY A 82 -1.64 -14.78 -10.52
C GLY A 82 -2.89 -14.59 -9.67
N LEU A 83 -2.79 -14.60 -8.33
CA LEU A 83 -3.91 -14.26 -7.47
C LEU A 83 -4.34 -12.81 -7.71
N GLU A 84 -5.65 -12.55 -7.68
CA GLU A 84 -6.20 -11.20 -7.76
C GLU A 84 -7.01 -10.87 -6.51
N LEU A 85 -6.69 -9.74 -5.86
CA LEU A 85 -7.43 -9.26 -4.69
C LEU A 85 -7.86 -7.81 -4.87
N GLY A 86 -9.02 -7.50 -4.31
CA GLY A 86 -9.60 -6.16 -4.28
C GLY A 86 -9.38 -5.48 -2.93
N TYR A 87 -8.93 -4.24 -2.97
CA TYR A 87 -8.66 -3.39 -1.82
C TYR A 87 -9.47 -2.10 -1.91
N ARG A 88 -9.73 -1.51 -0.75
CA ARG A 88 -10.41 -0.22 -0.65
C ARG A 88 -9.40 0.84 -0.24
N ILE A 89 -9.36 1.92 -1.00
CA ILE A 89 -8.50 3.08 -0.76
C ILE A 89 -9.37 4.27 -0.37
N ILE A 90 -8.95 4.97 0.68
CA ILE A 90 -9.48 6.28 1.05
C ILE A 90 -8.61 7.32 0.34
N PRO A 91 -9.14 8.10 -0.63
CA PRO A 91 -8.36 9.03 -1.45
C PRO A 91 -7.45 9.96 -0.63
N GLU A 92 -7.93 10.44 0.52
CA GLU A 92 -7.21 11.33 1.41
C GLU A 92 -5.96 10.69 2.04
N ASN A 93 -5.97 9.38 2.29
CA ASN A 93 -4.82 8.67 2.87
C ASN A 93 -3.82 8.24 1.79
N ALA A 94 -4.31 8.08 0.55
CA ALA A 94 -3.53 7.53 -0.55
C ALA A 94 -2.45 8.50 -1.05
N ASP A 95 -2.65 9.82 -0.88
CA ASP A 95 -1.68 10.86 -1.27
C ASP A 95 -0.37 10.79 -0.45
N ASN A 96 -0.43 10.30 0.79
CA ASN A 96 0.76 10.08 1.64
C ASN A 96 1.58 8.84 1.24
N GLY A 97 1.00 8.01 0.38
CA GLY A 97 1.63 6.82 -0.15
C GLY A 97 1.31 5.54 0.62
N ILE A 98 1.10 4.47 -0.15
CA ILE A 98 0.89 3.11 0.33
C ILE A 98 1.99 2.20 -0.21
N VAL A 99 2.42 1.21 0.57
CA VAL A 99 3.33 0.17 0.06
C VAL A 99 2.57 -0.68 -0.95
N ILE A 100 3.11 -0.83 -2.16
CA ILE A 100 2.42 -1.53 -3.26
C ILE A 100 3.23 -2.67 -3.87
N SER A 101 4.54 -2.70 -3.67
CA SER A 101 5.41 -3.77 -4.21
C SER A 101 5.15 -5.12 -3.55
N HIS A 102 4.92 -5.12 -2.24
CA HIS A 102 4.75 -6.30 -1.40
C HIS A 102 3.56 -6.06 -0.49
N LEU A 103 2.36 -6.41 -0.95
CA LEU A 103 1.11 -6.11 -0.25
C LEU A 103 0.57 -7.38 0.43
N PRO A 104 0.55 -7.45 1.77
CA PRO A 104 0.01 -8.61 2.49
C PRO A 104 -1.42 -8.92 2.08
N ARG A 105 -1.71 -10.21 1.92
CA ARG A 105 -3.04 -10.71 1.50
C ARG A 105 -4.00 -10.84 2.67
N ASP A 106 -3.46 -11.11 3.85
CA ASP A 106 -4.20 -11.27 5.09
C ASP A 106 -3.38 -10.82 6.31
N VAL A 107 -4.01 -10.90 7.49
CA VAL A 107 -3.41 -10.46 8.76
C VAL A 107 -2.17 -11.26 9.16
N ASN A 108 -2.10 -12.56 8.81
CA ASN A 108 -0.94 -13.37 9.11
C ASN A 108 0.25 -12.94 8.26
N GLU A 109 0.02 -12.64 6.98
CA GLU A 109 1.04 -12.08 6.10
C GLU A 109 1.49 -10.69 6.53
N VAL A 110 0.63 -9.87 7.15
CA VAL A 110 1.03 -8.56 7.68
C VAL A 110 2.11 -8.72 8.76
N LEU A 111 1.93 -9.67 9.69
CA LEU A 111 2.92 -9.92 10.73
C LEU A 111 4.25 -10.40 10.14
N SER A 112 4.19 -11.38 9.23
CA SER A 112 5.36 -11.90 8.53
C SER A 112 6.07 -10.81 7.71
N PHE A 113 5.32 -9.91 7.08
CA PHE A 113 5.87 -8.76 6.37
C PHE A 113 6.70 -7.88 7.30
N PHE A 114 6.15 -7.44 8.44
CA PHE A 114 6.91 -6.59 9.35
C PHE A 114 8.13 -7.30 9.94
N GLN A 115 8.02 -8.59 10.31
CA GLN A 115 9.14 -9.38 10.79
C GLN A 115 10.24 -9.53 9.73
N SER A 116 9.87 -9.65 8.46
CA SER A 116 10.83 -9.76 7.36
C SER A 116 11.62 -8.48 7.12
N LEU A 117 11.09 -7.30 7.49
CA LEU A 117 11.82 -6.03 7.40
C LEU A 117 12.94 -5.89 8.43
N ASP A 118 12.85 -6.61 9.54
CA ASP A 118 13.84 -6.58 10.60
C ASP A 118 14.97 -7.61 10.44
N SER A 119 14.78 -8.58 9.54
CA SER A 119 15.70 -9.68 9.32
C SER A 119 16.44 -9.52 7.99
N ALA A 120 17.78 -9.34 8.07
CA ALA A 120 18.72 -9.28 6.96
C ALA A 120 18.56 -10.38 5.88
N ASN A 121 18.05 -11.57 6.24
CA ASN A 121 17.89 -12.72 5.34
C ASN A 121 16.44 -13.13 5.04
N SER A 122 15.45 -12.27 5.30
CA SER A 122 14.04 -12.63 5.09
C SER A 122 13.51 -12.21 3.72
N GLN A 123 12.81 -13.12 3.04
CA GLN A 123 12.16 -12.87 1.75
C GLN A 123 10.79 -12.22 1.97
N LEU A 124 10.56 -11.06 1.34
CA LEU A 124 9.25 -10.40 1.35
C LEU A 124 8.21 -11.23 0.60
N THR A 125 7.05 -11.44 1.23
CA THR A 125 5.89 -12.10 0.61
C THR A 125 4.97 -11.09 -0.07
N GLY A 126 3.94 -11.58 -0.79
CA GLY A 126 2.91 -10.70 -1.35
C GLY A 126 3.39 -9.83 -2.53
N LYS A 127 4.34 -10.32 -3.33
CA LYS A 127 4.84 -9.59 -4.51
C LYS A 127 3.73 -9.25 -5.50
N VAL A 128 3.58 -7.97 -5.77
CA VAL A 128 2.58 -7.44 -6.69
C VAL A 128 3.17 -7.31 -8.08
N LYS A 129 2.44 -7.83 -9.07
CA LYS A 129 2.76 -7.74 -10.50
C LYS A 129 2.13 -6.50 -11.14
N SER A 130 0.90 -6.16 -10.76
CA SER A 130 0.20 -5.00 -11.32
C SER A 130 -0.90 -4.49 -10.42
N VAL A 131 -1.23 -3.21 -10.59
CA VAL A 131 -2.33 -2.53 -9.90
C VAL A 131 -3.28 -1.88 -10.88
N ASN A 132 -4.54 -1.78 -10.50
CA ASN A 132 -5.60 -1.14 -11.24
C ASN A 132 -6.50 -0.39 -10.26
N PHE A 133 -6.99 0.79 -10.65
CA PHE A 133 -7.85 1.62 -9.80
C PHE A 133 -9.18 1.88 -10.48
N SER A 134 -10.25 1.75 -9.71
CA SER A 134 -11.63 1.89 -10.16
C SER A 134 -12.48 2.69 -9.17
N ASN A 135 -13.50 3.36 -9.68
CA ASN A 135 -14.44 4.11 -8.86
C ASN A 135 -15.87 3.89 -9.33
N GLN A 136 -16.83 3.99 -8.41
CA GLN A 136 -18.25 3.80 -8.72
C GLN A 136 -18.93 5.07 -9.26
N ASN A 137 -18.28 6.24 -9.15
CA ASN A 137 -18.89 7.52 -9.51
C ASN A 137 -17.88 8.42 -10.23
N SER A 138 -17.80 8.22 -11.55
CA SER A 138 -16.84 8.88 -12.43
C SER A 138 -17.02 10.40 -12.50
N LEU A 139 -18.18 10.93 -12.11
CA LEU A 139 -18.45 12.38 -12.09
C LEU A 139 -17.79 13.09 -10.91
N LEU A 140 -17.49 12.38 -9.81
CA LEU A 140 -16.90 12.98 -8.62
C LEU A 140 -15.39 13.21 -8.74
N TYR A 141 -14.72 12.41 -9.57
CA TYR A 141 -13.26 12.45 -9.71
C TYR A 141 -12.83 12.95 -11.09
N SER A 142 -11.60 13.42 -11.18
CA SER A 142 -10.92 13.65 -12.46
C SER A 142 -10.84 12.33 -13.23
N SER A 143 -10.79 12.38 -14.56
CA SER A 143 -10.71 11.17 -15.42
C SER A 143 -9.38 10.42 -15.34
N LYS A 144 -8.37 11.01 -14.70
CA LYS A 144 -7.02 10.45 -14.54
C LYS A 144 -6.56 10.53 -13.09
N ILE A 145 -5.68 9.60 -12.73
CA ILE A 145 -5.03 9.47 -11.43
C ILE A 145 -3.54 9.72 -11.62
N GLU A 146 -2.95 10.47 -10.69
CA GLU A 146 -1.52 10.68 -10.63
C GLU A 146 -0.90 9.67 -9.65
N LEU A 147 0.08 8.90 -10.11
CA LEU A 147 0.84 7.96 -9.29
C LEU A 147 2.27 8.46 -9.17
N THR A 148 2.79 8.53 -7.95
CA THR A 148 4.21 8.78 -7.69
C THR A 148 4.78 7.56 -6.98
N PHE A 149 5.66 6.84 -7.66
CA PHE A 149 6.38 5.71 -7.10
C PHE A 149 7.67 6.20 -6.44
N THR A 150 7.93 5.73 -5.24
CA THR A 150 9.20 5.93 -4.53
C THR A 150 9.70 4.56 -4.12
N SER A 151 10.92 4.21 -4.55
CA SER A 151 11.53 2.92 -4.21
C SER A 151 12.58 3.09 -3.12
N TYR A 152 12.65 2.11 -2.24
CA TYR A 152 13.53 2.07 -1.10
C TYR A 152 14.26 0.74 -1.12
N ASN A 153 15.60 0.77 -1.03
CA ASN A 153 16.35 -0.45 -0.82
C ASN A 153 16.23 -0.86 0.64
N LEU A 154 15.97 -2.14 0.87
CA LEU A 154 16.05 -2.69 2.21
C LEU A 154 17.52 -2.93 2.57
N PRO A 155 17.90 -2.71 3.85
CA PRO A 155 19.23 -3.08 4.30
C PRO A 155 19.41 -4.60 4.16
N SER A 156 20.50 -4.99 3.49
CA SER A 156 21.00 -6.36 3.48
C SER A 156 21.67 -6.73 4.79
#